data_AF-A0A3M2VIY3-F1
#
_entry.id   AF-A0A3M2VIY3-F1
#
_cell.length_a   1.000
_cell.length_b   1.000
_cell.length_c   1.000
_cell.angle_alpha   90.00
_cell.angle_beta   90.00
_cell.angle_gamma   90.00
#
_symmetry.space_group_name_H-M   'P 1'
#
loop_
_entity.id
_entity.type
_entity.pdbx_description
1 polymer ?
#
loop_
_entity_poly.entity_id
_entity_poly.type
_entity_poly.pdbx_seq_one_letter_code
_entity_poly.pdbx_strand_id
1 'polypeptide(L)'
;MPWNILVYLGLWHFRKQLMTNRYLLFFSLWLLAQFLLLTLASSKRMVYLMSLAPAAAVIAAEYALVLAERLQEHSANSAFAAFIVHNRKTMTTAGVAVTMAGYLSTAIWLAPRADRQLSFLPLTDKVHGLQVQGRHVALFQPSERLAGASVFYSQSLLNTLTTDAELSAFLERTGDNLAIMESLSPPQPPLRIVDSVKVGERIYYFVN
;
A
#
# COMPACT_ATOMS: atom_id res chain seq x y z
N MET A 1 -10.11 -5.40 8.78
CA MET A 1 -9.75 -4.52 9.91
C MET A 1 -10.65 -4.83 11.09
N PRO A 2 -10.13 -4.97 12.33
CA PRO A 2 -10.90 -5.43 13.48
C PRO A 2 -12.11 -4.55 13.83
N TRP A 3 -12.05 -3.24 13.50
CA TRP A 3 -13.17 -2.31 13.71
C TRP A 3 -14.37 -2.53 12.77
N ASN A 4 -14.22 -3.31 11.69
CA ASN A 4 -15.34 -3.60 10.79
C ASN A 4 -16.50 -4.30 11.51
N ILE A 5 -16.19 -5.11 12.54
CA ILE A 5 -17.20 -5.79 13.35
C ILE A 5 -18.08 -4.77 14.08
N LEU A 6 -17.49 -3.73 14.67
CA LEU A 6 -18.24 -2.67 15.35
C LEU A 6 -19.11 -1.88 14.37
N VAL A 7 -18.63 -1.64 13.15
CA VAL A 7 -19.41 -0.97 12.11
C VAL A 7 -20.60 -1.81 11.68
N TYR A 8 -20.41 -3.11 11.44
CA TYR A 8 -21.50 -4.02 11.04
C TYR A 8 -22.54 -4.20 12.15
N LEU A 9 -22.09 -4.36 13.39
CA LEU A 9 -22.98 -4.46 14.55
C LEU A 9 -23.71 -3.14 14.81
N GLY A 10 -23.03 -2.00 14.65
CA GLY A 10 -23.63 -0.66 14.73
C GLY A 10 -24.71 -0.45 13.68
N LEU A 11 -24.42 -0.75 12.41
CA LEU A 11 -25.41 -0.67 11.32
C LEU A 11 -26.62 -1.57 11.59
N TRP A 12 -26.40 -2.79 12.08
CA TRP A 12 -27.48 -3.71 12.42
C TRP A 12 -28.32 -3.20 13.60
N HIS A 13 -27.68 -2.67 14.64
CA HIS A 13 -28.35 -2.15 15.82
C HIS A 13 -29.20 -0.92 15.50
N PHE A 14 -28.62 0.05 14.77
CA PHE A 14 -29.28 1.31 14.44
C PHE A 14 -30.32 1.20 13.32
N ARG A 15 -30.45 0.06 12.63
CA ARG A 15 -31.34 -0.10 11.46
C ARG A 15 -32.78 0.43 11.66
N LYS A 16 -33.34 0.28 12.87
CA LYS A 16 -34.70 0.73 13.21
C LYS A 16 -34.76 2.21 13.62
N GLN A 17 -33.63 2.80 14.00
CA GLN A 17 -33.50 4.18 14.45
C GLN A 17 -32.95 5.12 13.35
N LEU A 18 -32.43 4.57 12.24
CA LEU A 18 -31.91 5.34 11.11
C LEU A 18 -32.91 6.35 10.56
N MET A 19 -34.18 5.96 10.39
CA MET A 19 -35.20 6.86 9.84
C MET A 19 -35.58 7.99 10.80
N THR A 20 -35.41 7.77 12.10
CA THR A 20 -35.71 8.78 13.14
C THR A 20 -34.54 9.74 13.34
N ASN A 21 -33.30 9.25 13.22
CA ASN A 21 -32.11 10.05 13.45
C ASN A 21 -31.38 10.37 12.13
N ARG A 22 -31.61 11.59 11.62
CA ARG A 22 -31.03 12.09 10.35
C ARG A 22 -29.50 12.07 10.34
N TYR A 23 -28.86 12.21 11.51
CA TYR A 23 -27.40 12.16 11.63
C TYR A 23 -26.86 10.77 11.31
N LEU A 24 -27.39 9.72 11.95
CA LEU A 24 -26.99 8.33 11.69
C LEU A 24 -27.36 7.88 10.27
N LEU A 25 -28.49 8.38 9.75
CA LEU A 25 -28.90 8.14 8.37
C LEU A 25 -27.88 8.67 7.38
N PHE A 26 -27.40 9.90 7.56
CA PHE A 26 -26.39 10.50 6.69
C PHE A 26 -25.11 9.66 6.63
N PHE A 27 -24.55 9.27 7.78
CA PHE A 27 -23.31 8.48 7.79
C PHE A 27 -23.50 7.06 7.24
N SER A 28 -24.65 6.44 7.50
CA SER A 28 -24.95 5.11 6.95
C SER A 28 -25.15 5.16 5.44
N LEU A 29 -25.83 6.21 4.94
CA LEU A 29 -26.04 6.44 3.52
C LEU A 29 -24.71 6.77 2.82
N TRP A 30 -23.87 7.62 3.41
CA TRP A 30 -22.52 7.89 2.91
C TRP A 30 -21.76 6.58 2.73
N LEU A 31 -21.67 5.77 3.79
CA LEU A 31 -20.90 4.53 3.79
C LEU A 31 -21.42 3.56 2.72
N LEU A 32 -22.74 3.34 2.67
CA LEU A 32 -23.36 2.44 1.69
C LEU A 32 -23.23 2.94 0.25
N ALA A 33 -23.50 4.22 0.01
CA ALA A 33 -23.46 4.80 -1.34
C ALA A 33 -22.03 4.77 -1.91
N GLN A 34 -21.03 5.17 -1.13
CA GLN A 34 -19.64 5.09 -1.57
C GLN A 34 -19.18 3.64 -1.75
N PHE A 35 -19.57 2.73 -0.85
CA PHE A 35 -19.23 1.32 -0.99
C PHE A 35 -19.82 0.71 -2.27
N LEU A 36 -21.09 0.99 -2.57
CA LEU A 36 -21.75 0.52 -3.78
C LEU A 36 -21.11 1.12 -5.04
N LEU A 37 -20.84 2.43 -5.05
CA LEU A 37 -20.17 3.11 -6.16
C LEU A 37 -18.80 2.47 -6.44
N LEU A 38 -18.00 2.23 -5.40
CA LEU A 38 -16.67 1.61 -5.54
C LEU A 38 -16.74 0.12 -5.93
N THR A 39 -17.82 -0.57 -5.56
CA THR A 39 -18.02 -1.98 -5.97
C THR A 39 -18.36 -2.08 -7.46
N LEU A 40 -19.13 -1.12 -7.97
CA LEU A 40 -19.51 -1.02 -9.39
C LEU A 40 -18.40 -0.43 -10.26
N ALA A 41 -17.43 0.27 -9.68
CA ALA A 41 -16.31 0.83 -10.41
C ALA A 41 -15.41 -0.26 -11.04
N SER A 42 -15.01 -0.02 -12.29
CA SER A 42 -14.11 -0.91 -13.04
C SER A 42 -12.72 -0.99 -12.39
N SER A 43 -12.20 0.13 -11.86
CA SER A 43 -10.92 0.19 -11.15
C SER A 43 -11.10 0.18 -9.64
N LYS A 44 -10.49 -0.80 -8.97
CA LYS A 44 -10.55 -0.96 -7.52
C LYS A 44 -9.20 -0.61 -6.90
N ARG A 45 -9.00 0.66 -6.55
CA ARG A 45 -7.84 1.09 -5.75
C ARG A 45 -8.24 1.15 -4.28
N MET A 46 -7.44 0.50 -3.41
CA MET A 46 -7.66 0.53 -1.95
C MET A 46 -7.70 1.95 -1.38
N VAL A 47 -7.03 2.91 -2.03
CA VAL A 47 -7.02 4.33 -1.64
C VAL A 47 -8.44 4.93 -1.59
N TYR A 48 -9.35 4.48 -2.45
CA TYR A 48 -10.71 5.01 -2.46
C TYR A 48 -11.50 4.66 -1.20
N LEU A 49 -11.17 3.56 -0.54
CA LEU A 49 -11.78 3.16 0.72
C LEU A 49 -11.39 4.07 1.90
N MET A 50 -10.34 4.89 1.76
CA MET A 50 -9.96 5.86 2.81
C MET A 50 -11.06 6.89 3.07
N SER A 51 -11.86 7.22 2.05
CA SER A 51 -12.98 8.16 2.19
C SER A 51 -14.15 7.62 3.03
N LEU A 52 -14.23 6.29 3.23
CA LEU A 52 -15.22 5.64 4.08
C LEU A 52 -14.84 5.67 5.56
N ALA A 53 -13.56 5.91 5.88
CA ALA A 53 -13.04 5.79 7.24
C ALA A 53 -13.74 6.74 8.25
N PRO A 54 -14.05 8.01 7.92
CA PRO A 54 -14.74 8.89 8.86
C PRO A 54 -16.16 8.40 9.20
N ALA A 55 -16.92 7.98 8.20
CA ALA A 55 -18.28 7.47 8.40
C ALA A 55 -18.29 6.17 9.22
N ALA A 56 -17.36 5.26 8.93
CA ALA A 56 -17.16 4.04 9.69
C ALA A 56 -16.77 4.31 11.15
N ALA A 57 -15.87 5.27 11.38
CA ALA A 57 -15.43 5.66 12.73
C ALA A 57 -16.58 6.22 13.57
N VAL A 58 -17.43 7.07 12.99
CA VAL A 58 -18.61 7.63 13.67
C VAL A 58 -19.57 6.52 14.09
N ILE A 59 -19.95 5.62 13.17
CA ILE A 59 -20.87 4.51 13.47
C ILE A 59 -20.28 3.57 14.53
N ALA A 60 -18.99 3.26 14.44
CA ALA A 60 -18.30 2.43 15.43
C ALA A 60 -18.24 3.10 16.81
N ALA A 61 -18.02 4.42 16.88
CA ALA A 61 -17.98 5.17 18.12
C ALA A 61 -19.35 5.21 18.81
N GLU A 62 -20.41 5.51 18.05
CA GLU A 62 -21.80 5.48 18.57
C GLU A 62 -22.17 4.10 19.10
N TYR A 63 -21.80 3.03 18.38
CA TYR A 63 -22.04 1.67 18.86
C TYR A 63 -21.18 1.32 20.09
N ALA A 64 -19.94 1.82 20.17
CA ALA A 64 -19.10 1.63 21.35
C ALA A 64 -19.67 2.29 22.61
N LEU A 65 -20.36 3.43 22.47
CA LEU A 65 -21.09 4.07 23.58
C LEU A 65 -22.24 3.18 24.08
N VAL A 66 -23.05 2.63 23.16
CA VAL A 66 -24.13 1.67 23.52
C VAL A 66 -23.57 0.43 24.23
N LEU A 67 -22.42 -0.09 23.79
CA LEU A 67 -21.75 -1.19 24.46
C LEU A 67 -21.24 -0.80 25.86
N ALA A 68 -20.74 0.42 26.02
CA ALA A 68 -20.29 0.92 27.32
C ALA A 68 -21.44 1.05 28.32
N GLU A 69 -22.61 1.53 27.88
CA GLU A 69 -23.84 1.59 28.69
C GLU A 69 -24.30 0.19 29.11
N ARG A 70 -24.33 -0.76 28.18
CA ARG A 70 -24.64 -2.17 28.49
C ARG A 70 -23.67 -2.79 29.48
N LEU A 71 -22.37 -2.49 29.35
CA LEU A 71 -21.35 -2.93 30.30
C LEU A 71 -21.56 -2.31 31.69
N GLN A 72 -22.02 -1.06 31.75
CA GLN A 72 -22.35 -0.39 33.00
C GLN A 72 -23.58 -1.02 33.67
N GLU A 73 -24.64 -1.34 32.93
CA GLU A 73 -25.78 -2.09 33.46
C GLU A 73 -25.38 -3.49 33.93
N HIS A 74 -24.51 -4.16 33.19
CA HIS A 74 -24.04 -5.50 33.52
C HIS A 74 -22.98 -5.52 34.65
N SER A 75 -22.41 -4.37 35.01
CA SER A 75 -21.45 -4.24 36.12
C SER A 75 -22.07 -4.58 37.48
N ALA A 76 -23.38 -4.41 37.62
CA ALA A 76 -24.11 -4.83 38.82
C ALA A 76 -24.13 -6.36 39.01
N ASN A 77 -23.96 -7.12 37.93
CA ASN A 77 -24.12 -8.58 37.92
C ASN A 77 -22.81 -9.34 37.70
N SER A 78 -21.70 -8.66 37.38
CA SER A 78 -20.42 -9.31 37.05
C SER A 78 -19.22 -8.51 37.55
N ALA A 79 -18.34 -9.16 38.32
CA ALA A 79 -17.11 -8.58 38.85
C ALA A 79 -16.14 -8.12 37.75
N PHE A 80 -16.12 -8.82 36.60
CA PHE A 80 -15.28 -8.46 35.46
C PHE A 80 -15.78 -7.18 34.78
N ALA A 81 -17.09 -7.04 34.60
CA ALA A 81 -17.69 -5.81 34.06
C ALA A 81 -17.49 -4.63 35.03
N ALA A 82 -17.62 -4.86 36.34
CA ALA A 82 -17.35 -3.84 37.36
C ALA A 82 -15.89 -3.36 37.34
N PHE A 83 -14.91 -4.26 37.16
CA PHE A 83 -13.50 -3.91 37.03
C PHE A 83 -13.22 -3.04 35.79
N ILE A 84 -13.79 -3.41 34.63
CA ILE A 84 -13.64 -2.65 33.38
C ILE A 84 -14.25 -1.25 33.51
N VAL A 85 -15.44 -1.14 34.07
CA VAL A 85 -16.13 0.15 34.25
C VAL A 85 -15.38 1.04 35.24
N HIS A 86 -14.90 0.47 36.35
CA HIS A 86 -14.12 1.20 37.35
C HIS A 86 -12.82 1.77 36.75
N ASN A 87 -12.13 0.99 35.91
CA ASN A 87 -10.86 1.40 35.30
C ASN A 87 -11.01 1.93 33.86
N ARG A 88 -12.21 2.40 33.47
CA ARG A 88 -12.57 2.74 32.09
C ARG A 88 -11.57 3.69 31.42
N LYS A 89 -11.18 4.79 32.09
CA LYS A 89 -10.25 5.80 31.53
C LYS A 89 -8.88 5.21 31.23
N THR A 90 -8.38 4.35 32.11
CA THR A 90 -7.09 3.68 31.94
C THR A 90 -7.16 2.66 30.81
N MET A 91 -8.25 1.88 30.73
CA MET A 91 -8.44 0.88 29.67
C MET A 91 -8.61 1.51 28.28
N THR A 92 -9.36 2.62 28.16
CA THR A 92 -9.48 3.32 26.88
C THR A 92 -8.13 3.88 26.42
N THR A 93 -7.37 4.48 27.35
CA THR A 93 -6.05 5.05 27.03
C THR A 93 -5.06 3.95 26.65
N ALA A 94 -5.03 2.85 27.41
CA ALA A 94 -4.20 1.68 27.10
C ALA A 94 -4.59 1.06 25.75
N GLY A 95 -5.88 0.93 25.45
CA GLY A 95 -6.35 0.39 24.18
C GLY A 95 -5.92 1.23 22.98
N VAL A 96 -6.01 2.56 23.08
CA VAL A 96 -5.52 3.48 22.05
C VAL A 96 -4.01 3.36 21.90
N ALA A 97 -3.26 3.36 23.01
CA ALA A 97 -1.80 3.25 23.00
C ALA A 97 -1.33 1.93 22.37
N VAL A 98 -1.95 0.81 22.71
CA VAL A 98 -1.65 -0.52 22.13
C VAL A 98 -1.96 -0.55 20.64
N THR A 99 -3.11 0.00 20.22
CA THR A 99 -3.48 0.03 18.81
C THR A 99 -2.51 0.88 18.00
N MET A 100 -2.13 2.05 18.53
CA MET A 100 -1.17 2.96 17.89
C MET A 100 0.24 2.36 17.84
N ALA A 101 0.72 1.81 18.96
CA ALA A 101 2.01 1.14 19.03
C ALA A 101 2.07 -0.08 18.10
N GLY A 102 1.01 -0.90 18.04
CA GLY A 102 0.91 -2.03 17.13
C GLY A 102 0.98 -1.58 15.67
N TYR A 103 0.19 -0.59 15.29
CA TYR A 103 0.20 -0.03 13.93
C TYR A 103 1.58 0.55 13.57
N LEU A 104 2.14 1.41 14.42
CA LEU A 104 3.46 2.02 14.18
C LEU A 104 4.57 0.98 14.12
N SER A 105 4.52 -0.05 14.96
CA SER A 105 5.50 -1.14 14.92
C SER A 105 5.46 -1.86 13.58
N THR A 106 4.26 -2.17 13.06
CA THR A 106 4.15 -2.78 11.72
C THR A 106 4.65 -1.84 10.62
N ALA A 107 4.33 -0.55 10.70
CA ALA A 107 4.74 0.44 9.70
C ALA A 107 6.25 0.66 9.68
N ILE A 108 6.90 0.71 10.85
CA ILE A 108 8.33 1.02 10.96
C ILE A 108 9.19 -0.22 10.74
N TRP A 109 8.72 -1.43 11.11
CA TRP A 109 9.58 -2.63 11.11
C TRP A 109 9.25 -3.59 9.96
N LEU A 110 7.98 -3.72 9.59
CA LEU A 110 7.53 -4.70 8.59
C LEU A 110 7.59 -4.12 7.17
N ALA A 111 7.06 -2.90 6.99
CA ALA A 111 7.02 -2.28 5.66
C ALA A 111 8.42 -2.05 5.06
N PRO A 112 9.43 -1.52 5.78
CA PRO A 112 10.75 -1.26 5.18
C PRO A 112 11.50 -2.54 4.80
N ARG A 113 11.21 -3.67 5.47
CA ARG A 113 11.82 -4.96 5.11
C ARG A 113 11.28 -5.48 3.79
N ALA A 114 9.98 -5.38 3.57
CA ALA A 114 9.36 -5.72 2.30
C ALA A 114 9.83 -4.77 1.19
N ASP A 115 9.96 -3.48 1.51
CA ASP A 115 10.34 -2.45 0.55
C ASP A 115 11.78 -2.60 0.06
N ARG A 116 12.72 -3.09 0.90
CA ARG A 116 14.09 -3.41 0.46
C ARG A 116 14.15 -4.44 -0.67
N GLN A 117 13.20 -5.38 -0.72
CA GLN A 117 13.16 -6.39 -1.79
C GLN A 117 12.50 -5.85 -3.06
N LEU A 118 11.63 -4.84 -2.94
CA LEU A 118 10.86 -4.26 -4.04
C LEU A 118 11.42 -2.93 -4.54
N SER A 119 12.43 -2.39 -3.88
CA SER A 119 13.05 -1.11 -4.21
C SER A 119 13.94 -1.23 -5.43
N PHE A 120 13.88 -0.20 -6.28
CA PHE A 120 14.74 -0.02 -7.44
C PHE A 120 16.06 0.69 -7.10
N LEU A 121 16.29 1.01 -5.83
CA LEU A 121 17.52 1.65 -5.35
C LEU A 121 18.78 0.84 -5.73
N PRO A 122 18.85 -0.49 -5.51
CA PRO A 122 20.03 -1.26 -5.92
C PRO A 122 20.27 -1.28 -7.44
N LEU A 123 19.20 -1.24 -8.24
CA LEU A 123 19.29 -1.18 -9.70
C LEU A 123 19.90 0.17 -10.13
N THR A 124 19.39 1.25 -9.56
CA THR A 124 19.81 2.62 -9.91
C THR A 124 21.19 2.97 -9.36
N ASP A 125 21.59 2.47 -8.19
CA ASP A 125 22.97 2.59 -7.69
C ASP A 125 23.97 1.95 -8.67
N LYS A 126 23.63 0.79 -9.25
CA LYS A 126 24.46 0.16 -10.30
C LYS A 126 24.50 1.00 -11.58
N VAL A 127 23.36 1.53 -12.02
CA VAL A 127 23.31 2.44 -13.17
C VAL A 127 24.21 3.64 -12.95
N HIS A 128 24.14 4.26 -11.78
CA HIS A 128 24.97 5.39 -11.42
C HIS A 128 26.46 5.02 -11.43
N GLY A 129 26.83 3.87 -10.85
CA GLY A 129 28.20 3.36 -10.90
C GLY A 129 28.72 3.16 -12.33
N LEU A 130 27.89 2.64 -13.23
CA LEU A 130 28.23 2.47 -14.64
C LEU A 130 28.37 3.83 -15.37
N GLN A 131 27.50 4.79 -15.06
CA GLN A 131 27.58 6.15 -15.61
C GLN A 131 28.85 6.88 -15.16
N VAL A 132 29.24 6.74 -13.89
CA VAL A 132 30.50 7.29 -13.36
C VAL A 132 31.72 6.67 -14.05
N GLN A 133 31.63 5.41 -14.49
CA GLN A 133 32.66 4.74 -15.29
C GLN A 133 32.66 5.17 -16.77
N GLY A 134 31.77 6.08 -17.17
CA GLY A 134 31.65 6.57 -18.55
C GLY A 134 30.80 5.70 -19.46
N ARG A 135 30.09 4.70 -18.93
CA ARG A 135 29.19 3.84 -19.72
C ARG A 135 27.83 4.50 -19.91
N HIS A 136 27.26 4.36 -21.10
CA HIS A 136 25.90 4.85 -21.37
C HIS A 136 24.89 3.75 -21.17
N VAL A 137 23.91 4.02 -20.30
CA VAL A 137 22.85 3.07 -19.95
C VAL A 137 21.52 3.53 -20.51
N ALA A 138 20.83 2.65 -21.23
CA ALA A 138 19.49 2.87 -21.77
C ALA A 138 18.50 1.84 -21.24
N LEU A 139 17.21 2.16 -21.26
CA LEU A 139 16.12 1.27 -20.86
C LEU A 139 15.48 0.68 -22.12
N PHE A 140 15.39 -0.64 -22.22
CA PHE A 140 14.70 -1.32 -23.31
C PHE A 140 13.29 -1.73 -22.88
N GLN A 141 12.28 -1.29 -23.64
CA GLN A 141 10.86 -1.53 -23.41
C GLN A 141 10.45 -1.45 -21.92
N PRO A 142 10.77 -0.34 -21.23
CA PRO A 142 10.56 -0.28 -19.80
C PRO A 142 9.07 -0.33 -19.46
N SER A 143 8.71 -1.14 -18.46
CA SER A 143 7.39 -1.01 -17.84
C SER A 143 7.22 0.35 -17.19
N GLU A 144 5.97 0.79 -16.96
CA GLU A 144 5.66 2.04 -16.24
C GLU A 144 6.39 2.13 -14.89
N ARG A 145 6.59 0.98 -14.23
CA ARG A 145 7.30 0.89 -12.96
C ARG A 145 8.79 1.19 -13.12
N LEU A 146 9.45 0.57 -14.11
CA LEU A 146 10.87 0.79 -14.38
C LEU A 146 11.11 2.22 -14.89
N ALA A 147 10.27 2.70 -15.80
CA ALA A 147 10.35 4.06 -16.33
C ALA A 147 10.19 5.12 -15.22
N GLY A 148 9.17 4.98 -14.37
CA GLY A 148 8.96 5.93 -13.27
C GLY A 148 10.05 5.86 -12.19
N ALA A 149 10.45 4.64 -11.79
CA ALA A 149 11.44 4.46 -10.73
C ALA A 149 12.85 4.89 -11.15
N SER A 150 13.25 4.59 -12.38
CA SER A 150 14.57 4.98 -12.89
C SER A 150 14.76 6.49 -12.87
N VAL A 151 13.77 7.27 -13.30
CA VAL A 151 13.82 8.75 -13.25
C VAL A 151 13.90 9.26 -11.82
N PHE A 152 13.11 8.69 -10.92
CA PHE A 152 13.06 9.11 -9.52
C PHE A 152 14.38 8.87 -8.79
N TYR A 153 14.95 7.67 -8.91
CA TYR A 153 16.17 7.30 -8.18
C TYR A 153 17.46 7.76 -8.88
N SER A 154 17.51 7.74 -10.22
CA SER A 154 18.68 8.21 -10.98
C SER A 154 18.73 9.74 -11.09
N GLN A 155 17.64 10.43 -10.75
CA GLN A 155 17.47 11.88 -10.92
C GLN A 155 17.72 12.39 -12.35
N SER A 156 17.65 11.48 -13.33
CA SER A 156 17.92 11.77 -14.75
C SER A 156 17.03 10.90 -15.64
N LEU A 157 16.72 11.42 -16.83
CA LEU A 157 15.97 10.68 -17.84
C LEU A 157 16.94 9.77 -18.59
N LEU A 158 16.81 8.46 -18.38
CA LEU A 158 17.51 7.46 -19.17
C LEU A 158 16.87 7.34 -20.55
N ASN A 159 17.68 7.13 -21.58
CA ASN A 159 17.17 6.94 -22.93
C ASN A 159 16.31 5.67 -23.00
N THR A 160 15.13 5.77 -23.61
CA THR A 160 14.20 4.65 -23.73
C THR A 160 14.19 4.12 -25.15
N LEU A 161 14.52 2.84 -25.30
CA LEU A 161 14.54 2.11 -26.57
C LEU A 161 13.27 1.27 -26.64
N THR A 162 12.49 1.45 -27.69
CA THR A 162 11.18 0.80 -27.85
C THR A 162 11.22 -0.39 -28.80
N THR A 163 12.13 -0.38 -29.77
CA THR A 163 12.22 -1.42 -30.80
C THR A 163 13.55 -2.17 -30.74
N ASP A 164 13.55 -3.41 -31.19
CA ASP A 164 14.79 -4.21 -31.28
C ASP A 164 15.84 -3.58 -32.21
N ALA A 165 15.39 -2.85 -33.23
CA ALA A 165 16.29 -2.13 -34.15
C ALA A 165 17.01 -0.97 -33.44
N GLU A 166 16.30 -0.21 -32.59
CA GLU A 166 16.90 0.83 -31.75
C GLU A 166 17.87 0.24 -30.71
N LEU A 167 17.54 -0.93 -30.16
CA LEU A 167 18.40 -1.65 -29.25
C LEU A 167 19.73 -2.04 -29.90
N SER A 168 19.68 -2.74 -31.04
CA SER A 168 20.88 -3.17 -31.76
C SER A 168 21.72 -1.96 -32.19
N ALA A 169 21.10 -0.91 -32.74
CA ALA A 169 21.81 0.30 -33.14
C ALA A 169 22.47 1.02 -31.95
N PHE A 170 21.84 0.99 -30.77
CA PHE A 170 22.42 1.56 -29.55
C PHE A 170 23.64 0.76 -29.07
N LEU A 171 23.55 -0.57 -29.05
CA LEU A 171 24.64 -1.45 -28.61
C LEU A 171 25.83 -1.43 -29.59
N GLU A 172 25.58 -1.34 -30.90
CA GLU A 172 26.63 -1.29 -31.93
C GLU A 172 27.40 0.05 -31.96
N ARG A 173 26.79 1.15 -31.50
CA ARG A 173 27.37 2.51 -31.64
C ARG A 173 28.62 2.73 -30.77
N THR A 174 28.71 2.07 -29.63
CA THR A 174 29.83 2.21 -28.69
C THR A 174 29.97 0.91 -27.92
N GLY A 175 31.14 0.27 -27.91
CA GLY A 175 31.35 -1.06 -27.29
C GLY A 175 31.08 -1.14 -25.77
N ASP A 176 30.82 0.00 -25.13
CA ASP A 176 30.52 0.14 -23.69
C ASP A 176 29.06 0.55 -23.39
N ASN A 177 28.18 0.56 -24.39
CA ASN A 177 26.76 0.84 -24.22
C ASN A 177 26.05 -0.35 -23.58
N LEU A 178 25.16 -0.08 -22.62
CA LEU A 178 24.41 -1.12 -21.91
C LEU A 178 22.92 -0.82 -21.95
N ALA A 179 22.13 -1.84 -22.27
CA ALA A 179 20.68 -1.76 -22.17
C ALA A 179 20.18 -2.53 -20.95
N ILE A 180 19.20 -1.98 -20.25
CA ILE A 180 18.50 -2.65 -19.16
C ILE A 180 17.21 -3.23 -19.72
N MET A 181 17.08 -4.55 -19.62
CA MET A 181 15.87 -5.27 -19.99
C MET A 181 15.21 -5.90 -18.76
N GLU A 182 13.93 -5.63 -18.60
CA GLU A 182 13.08 -6.31 -17.61
C GLU A 182 12.54 -7.60 -18.21
N SER A 183 12.91 -8.76 -17.67
CA SER A 183 12.40 -10.05 -18.14
C SER A 183 12.28 -11.08 -17.01
N LEU A 184 11.32 -12.00 -17.16
CA LEU A 184 11.17 -13.17 -16.30
C LEU A 184 12.07 -14.33 -16.74
N SER A 185 12.46 -14.36 -18.01
CA SER A 185 13.37 -15.34 -18.60
C SER A 185 14.69 -14.68 -19.02
N PRO A 186 15.81 -15.44 -19.07
CA PRO A 186 17.07 -14.91 -19.56
C PRO A 186 16.94 -14.36 -20.99
N PRO A 187 17.63 -13.24 -21.31
CA PRO A 187 17.74 -12.74 -22.68
C PRO A 187 18.20 -13.85 -23.63
N GLN A 188 17.58 -13.95 -24.81
CA GLN A 188 18.02 -14.89 -25.84
C GLN A 188 19.25 -14.34 -26.59
N PRO A 189 20.13 -15.21 -27.11
CA PRO A 189 21.21 -14.79 -28.00
C PRO A 189 20.64 -13.99 -29.19
N PRO A 190 21.31 -12.93 -29.67
CA PRO A 190 22.74 -12.61 -29.53
C PRO A 190 23.13 -11.78 -28.30
N LEU A 191 22.17 -11.34 -27.48
CA LEU A 191 22.41 -10.45 -26.34
C LEU A 191 23.26 -11.14 -25.26
N ARG A 192 24.32 -10.46 -24.79
CA ARG A 192 25.19 -10.95 -23.73
C ARG A 192 24.81 -10.32 -22.41
N ILE A 193 24.59 -11.15 -21.39
CA ILE A 193 24.29 -10.69 -20.03
C ILE A 193 25.60 -10.24 -19.37
N VAL A 194 25.70 -8.94 -19.09
CA VAL A 194 26.83 -8.34 -18.37
C VAL A 194 26.61 -8.43 -16.87
N ASP A 195 25.39 -8.18 -16.41
CA ASP A 195 25.01 -8.22 -15.00
C ASP A 195 23.49 -8.40 -14.85
N SER A 196 23.03 -8.70 -13.63
CA SER A 196 21.61 -8.75 -13.31
C SER A 196 21.31 -8.23 -11.90
N VAL A 197 20.11 -7.67 -11.73
CA VAL A 197 19.57 -7.24 -10.44
C VAL A 197 18.16 -7.76 -10.30
N LYS A 198 17.85 -8.41 -9.18
CA LYS A 198 16.50 -8.88 -8.88
C LYS A 198 15.77 -7.85 -8.03
N VAL A 199 14.59 -7.41 -8.48
CA VAL A 199 13.67 -6.56 -7.70
C VAL A 199 12.31 -7.25 -7.64
N GLY A 200 11.91 -7.69 -6.44
CA GLY A 200 10.77 -8.57 -6.23
C GLY A 200 10.96 -9.92 -6.93
N GLU A 201 10.05 -10.25 -7.84
CA GLU A 201 10.10 -11.48 -8.63
C GLU A 201 10.75 -11.30 -10.01
N ARG A 202 11.00 -10.05 -10.42
CA ARG A 202 11.53 -9.72 -11.75
C ARG A 202 13.03 -9.53 -11.72
N ILE A 203 13.67 -9.89 -12.82
CA ILE A 203 15.12 -9.73 -13.00
C ILE A 203 15.34 -8.67 -14.08
N TYR A 204 16.21 -7.72 -13.75
CA TYR A 204 16.65 -6.66 -14.64
C TYR A 204 18.05 -7.04 -15.12
N TYR A 205 18.16 -7.35 -16.41
CA TYR A 205 19.39 -7.76 -17.04
C TYR A 205 20.06 -6.56 -17.70
N PHE A 206 21.36 -6.41 -17.46
CA PHE A 206 22.22 -5.50 -18.20
C PHE A 206 22.78 -6.27 -19.38
N VAL A 207 22.48 -5.83 -20.60
CA VAL A 207 22.87 -6.51 -21.84
C VAL A 207 23.72 -5.62 -22.75
N ASN A 208 24.60 -6.27 -23.51
CA ASN A 208 25.40 -5.72 -24.61
C ASN A 208 25.39 -6.70 -25.80
#